data_AF-A0AAU5C3T2-F1
#
_entry.id   AF-A0AAU5C3T2-F1
#
_cell.length_a   1.000
_cell.length_b   1.000
_cell.length_c   1.000
_cell.angle_alpha   90.00
_cell.angle_beta   90.00
_cell.angle_gamma   90.00
#
_symmetry.space_group_name_H-M   'P 1'
#
loop_
_entity.id
_entity.type
_entity.pdbx_description
1 polymer ?
#
loop_
_entity_poly.entity_id
_entity_poly.type
_entity_poly.pdbx_seq_one_letter_code
_entity_poly.pdbx_strand_id
1 'polypeptide(L)'
;MPASAASAEDIAARLSALGLTTRMEENARHTSIEAEVPESLPAETWREALEVVAEADRFGLQASSLNGRTLWAAVHRRVHATGDVRGPGHQR
;
A
#
# COMPACT_ATOMS: atom_id res chain seq x y z
N MET A 1 1.74 -18.73 9.07
CA MET A 1 2.53 -18.03 8.03
C MET A 1 2.16 -16.56 8.13
N PRO A 2 3.06 -15.62 8.48
CA PRO A 2 2.74 -14.23 8.20
C PRO A 2 2.65 -14.14 6.67
N ALA A 3 1.53 -13.66 6.14
CA ALA A 3 1.47 -13.25 4.74
C ALA A 3 2.64 -12.32 4.51
N SER A 4 3.51 -12.65 3.54
CA SER A 4 4.58 -11.76 3.11
C SER A 4 3.94 -10.39 2.91
N ALA A 5 4.33 -9.41 3.74
CA ALA A 5 3.75 -8.08 3.64
C ALA A 5 3.99 -7.60 2.21
N ALA A 6 2.93 -7.35 1.45
CA ALA A 6 3.04 -6.95 0.06
C ALA A 6 3.93 -5.69 -0.01
N SER A 7 4.98 -5.76 -0.82
CA SER A 7 5.86 -4.62 -1.06
C SER A 7 5.08 -3.55 -1.83
N ALA A 8 5.47 -2.28 -1.67
CA ALA A 8 4.89 -1.20 -2.46
C ALA A 8 4.98 -1.46 -3.98
N GLU A 9 6.05 -2.11 -4.43
CA GLU A 9 6.24 -2.53 -5.82
C GLU A 9 5.22 -3.60 -6.27
N ASP A 10 4.86 -4.54 -5.40
CA ASP A 10 3.85 -5.58 -5.70
C ASP A 10 2.47 -4.94 -5.87
N ILE A 11 2.11 -4.06 -4.93
CA ILE A 11 0.85 -3.30 -4.96
C ILE A 11 0.76 -2.47 -6.24
N ALA A 12 1.83 -1.73 -6.59
CA ALA A 12 1.86 -0.93 -7.80
C ALA A 12 1.76 -1.80 -9.06
N ALA A 13 2.50 -2.91 -9.14
CA ALA A 13 2.44 -3.82 -10.28
C ALA A 13 1.03 -4.41 -10.49
N ARG A 14 0.36 -4.80 -9.40
CA ARG A 14 -1.01 -5.35 -9.45
C ARG A 14 -2.03 -4.29 -9.86
N LEU A 15 -1.94 -3.07 -9.33
CA LEU A 15 -2.80 -1.97 -9.77
C LEU A 15 -2.59 -1.62 -11.25
N SER A 16 -1.34 -1.65 -11.73
CA SER A 16 -1.02 -1.45 -13.14
C SER A 16 -1.57 -2.58 -14.04
N ALA A 17 -1.53 -3.83 -13.57
CA ALA A 17 -2.12 -4.97 -14.27
C ALA A 17 -3.65 -4.88 -14.39
N LEU A 18 -4.32 -4.20 -13.44
CA LEU A 18 -5.74 -3.84 -13.52
C LEU A 18 -6.02 -2.67 -14.49
N GLY A 19 -5.00 -2.15 -15.17
CA GLY A 19 -5.12 -1.07 -16.14
C GLY A 19 -5.15 0.34 -15.52
N LEU A 20 -4.79 0.48 -14.24
CA LEU A 20 -4.72 1.78 -13.58
C LEU A 20 -3.36 2.43 -13.82
N THR A 21 -3.34 3.75 -14.06
CA THR A 21 -2.09 4.51 -14.13
C THR A 21 -1.55 4.66 -12.71
N THR A 22 -0.44 3.98 -12.40
CA THR A 22 0.17 3.99 -11.08
C THR A 22 1.40 4.88 -11.02
N ARG A 23 1.54 5.65 -9.94
CA ARG A 23 2.73 6.42 -9.59
C ARG A 23 3.22 5.98 -8.21
N MET A 24 4.52 5.77 -8.08
CA MET A 24 5.15 5.49 -6.79
C MET A 24 5.99 6.68 -6.34
N GLU A 25 5.83 7.07 -5.08
CA GLU A 25 6.57 8.14 -4.46
C GLU A 25 7.25 7.59 -3.20
N GLU A 26 8.58 7.48 -3.23
CA GLU A 26 9.36 7.08 -2.07
C GLU A 26 9.47 8.24 -1.08
N ASN A 27 9.03 8.00 0.16
CA ASN A 27 9.17 8.94 1.26
C ASN A 27 10.11 8.36 2.33
N ALA A 28 10.66 9.24 3.19
CA ALA A 28 11.66 8.85 4.19
C ALA A 28 11.22 7.73 5.17
N ARG A 29 9.91 7.50 5.34
CA ARG A 29 9.36 6.49 6.27
C ARG A 29 8.42 5.48 5.62
N HIS A 30 7.95 5.73 4.40
CA HIS A 30 6.97 4.90 3.71
C HIS A 30 7.10 5.09 2.21
N THR A 31 6.60 4.13 1.44
CA THR A 31 6.43 4.30 0.01
C THR A 31 4.95 4.48 -0.25
N SER A 32 4.60 5.57 -0.92
CA SER A 32 3.24 5.87 -1.36
C SER A 32 3.05 5.39 -2.79
N ILE A 33 1.90 4.78 -3.04
CA ILE A 33 1.43 4.35 -4.35
C ILE A 33 0.16 5.13 -4.60
N GLU A 34 0.09 5.81 -5.73
CA GLU A 34 -1.08 6.54 -6.21
C GLU A 34 -1.53 5.90 -7.52
N ALA A 35 -2.84 5.73 -7.69
CA ALA A 35 -3.44 5.16 -8.88
C ALA A 35 -4.61 6.03 -9.33
N GLU A 36 -4.55 6.50 -10.57
CA GLU A 36 -5.63 7.28 -11.17
C GLU A 36 -6.82 6.35 -11.48
N VAL A 37 -7.98 6.69 -10.93
CA VAL A 37 -9.21 5.90 -11.08
C VAL A 37 -10.05 6.54 -12.19
N PRO A 38 -10.20 5.87 -13.36
CA PRO A 38 -10.99 6.41 -14.46
C PRO A 38 -12.47 6.49 -14.07
N GLU A 39 -13.20 7.41 -14.72
CA GLU A 39 -14.60 7.64 -14.38
C GLU A 39 -15.49 6.40 -14.59
N SER A 40 -15.20 5.64 -15.65
CA SER A 40 -15.91 4.42 -16.07
C SER A 40 -15.14 3.14 -15.72
N LEU A 41 -14.60 3.06 -14.50
CA LEU A 41 -13.98 1.81 -14.04
C LEU A 41 -15.06 0.74 -13.77
N PRO A 42 -14.92 -0.49 -14.29
CA PRO A 42 -15.83 -1.59 -13.98
C PRO A 42 -15.86 -1.90 -12.49
N ALA A 43 -17.03 -2.30 -11.96
CA ALA A 43 -17.19 -2.60 -10.54
C ALA A 43 -16.31 -3.79 -10.07
N GLU A 44 -16.07 -4.78 -10.94
CA GLU A 44 -15.20 -5.92 -10.65
C GLU A 44 -13.74 -5.47 -10.50
N THR A 45 -13.22 -4.73 -11.47
CA THR A 45 -11.87 -4.13 -11.43
C THR A 45 -11.71 -3.18 -10.24
N TRP A 46 -12.75 -2.42 -9.90
CA TRP A 46 -12.74 -1.57 -8.70
C TRP A 46 -12.62 -2.37 -7.41
N ARG A 47 -13.37 -3.49 -7.30
CA ARG A 47 -13.29 -4.36 -6.13
C ARG A 47 -11.90 -4.98 -6.00
N GLU A 48 -11.35 -5.50 -7.10
CA GLU A 48 -9.99 -6.05 -7.12
C GLU A 48 -8.95 -5.00 -6.73
N ALA A 49 -9.07 -3.77 -7.23
CA ALA A 49 -8.17 -2.67 -6.84
C ALA A 49 -8.25 -2.37 -5.34
N LEU A 50 -9.45 -2.41 -4.75
CA LEU A 50 -9.64 -2.23 -3.31
C LEU A 50 -9.03 -3.37 -2.49
N GLU A 51 -9.11 -4.61 -2.97
CA GLU A 51 -8.48 -5.76 -2.33
C GLU A 51 -6.95 -5.64 -2.33
N VAL A 52 -6.37 -5.15 -3.43
CA VAL A 52 -4.92 -4.92 -3.54
C VAL A 52 -4.44 -3.84 -2.56
N VAL A 53 -5.11 -2.68 -2.51
CA VAL A 53 -4.68 -1.60 -1.61
C VAL A 53 -4.94 -1.89 -0.14
N ALA A 54 -5.87 -2.80 0.17
CA ALA A 54 -6.14 -3.24 1.54
C ALA A 54 -4.98 -4.01 2.16
N GLU A 55 -4.02 -4.49 1.35
CA GLU A 55 -2.79 -5.13 1.82
C GLU A 55 -1.75 -4.13 2.32
N ALA A 56 -1.89 -2.84 1.99
CA ALA A 56 -1.02 -1.78 2.50
C ALA A 56 -1.30 -1.44 3.97
N ASP A 57 -0.33 -0.82 4.64
CA ASP A 57 -0.51 -0.36 6.03
C ASP A 57 -1.57 0.75 6.14
N ARG A 58 -1.69 1.59 5.10
CA ARG A 58 -2.72 2.64 4.99
C ARG A 58 -3.16 2.76 3.54
N PHE A 59 -4.43 3.05 3.32
CA PHE A 59 -4.97 3.32 1.99
C PHE A 59 -6.18 4.26 2.06
N GLY A 60 -6.57 4.83 0.93
CA GLY A 60 -7.76 5.66 0.83
C GLY A 60 -8.04 6.12 -0.59
N LEU A 61 -9.17 6.82 -0.74
CA LEU A 61 -9.57 7.46 -1.99
C LEU A 61 -9.54 8.98 -1.79
N GLN A 62 -8.79 9.67 -2.63
CA GLN A 62 -8.82 11.12 -2.71
C GLN A 62 -9.60 11.52 -3.96
N ALA A 63 -10.69 12.26 -3.77
CA ALA A 63 -11.44 12.87 -4.86
C ALA A 63 -11.18 14.38 -4.84
N SER A 64 -10.65 14.91 -5.94
CA SER A 64 -10.42 16.34 -6.13
C SER A 64 -11.09 16.78 -7.42
N SER A 65 -11.77 17.93 -7.40
CA SER A 65 -12.43 18.47 -8.59
C SER A 65 -11.48 18.75 -9.76
N LEU A 66 -10.16 18.87 -9.49
CA LEU A 66 -9.12 19.14 -10.48
C LEU A 66 -8.39 17.89 -10.99
N ASN A 67 -8.30 16.83 -10.18
CA ASN A 67 -7.50 15.63 -10.47
C ASN A 67 -8.34 14.36 -10.57
N GLY A 68 -9.67 14.46 -10.49
CA GLY A 68 -10.55 13.31 -10.51
C GLY A 68 -10.45 12.49 -9.22
N ARG A 69 -10.46 11.17 -9.37
CA ARG A 69 -10.36 10.21 -8.27
C ARG A 69 -9.00 9.54 -8.30
N THR A 70 -8.25 9.65 -7.21
CA THR A 70 -6.96 8.99 -7.02
C THR A 70 -7.08 8.02 -5.86
N LEU A 71 -6.89 6.74 -6.13
CA LEU A 71 -6.73 5.73 -5.09
C LEU A 71 -5.29 5.78 -4.61
N TRP A 72 -5.07 5.75 -3.31
CA TRP A 72 -3.72 5.77 -2.75
C TRP A 72 -3.53 4.67 -1.71
N ALA A 73 -2.31 4.18 -1.61
CA ALA A 73 -1.85 3.20 -0.64
C ALA A 73 -0.47 3.63 -0.12
N ALA A 74 -0.17 3.37 1.14
CA ALA A 74 1.10 3.67 1.76
C ALA A 74 1.59 2.44 2.52
N VAL A 75 2.74 1.94 2.12
CA VAL A 75 3.44 0.84 2.79
C VAL A 75 4.54 1.46 3.63
N HIS A 76 4.45 1.32 4.95
CA HIS A 76 5.51 1.77 5.82
C HIS A 76 6.74 0.89 5.60
N ARG A 77 7.90 1.53 5.55
CA ARG A 77 9.14 0.79 5.61
C ARG A 77 9.15 0.13 6.98
N ARG A 78 8.92 -1.19 7.04
CA ARG A 78 9.11 -1.95 8.26
C ARG A 78 10.58 -1.84 8.61
N VAL A 79 10.92 -0.83 9.41
CA VAL A 79 12.10 -0.90 10.25
C VAL A 79 11.85 -2.15 11.05
N HIS A 80 12.61 -3.20 10.78
CA HIS A 80 12.68 -4.32 11.69
C HIS A 80 13.16 -3.73 13.03
N ALA A 81 12.21 -3.28 13.85
CA ALA A 81 12.38 -3.32 15.28
C ALA A 81 12.36 -4.81 15.60
N THR A 82 13.46 -5.49 15.25
CA THR A 82 13.87 -6.67 15.99
C THR A 82 13.92 -6.17 17.42
N GLY A 83 12.88 -6.51 18.17
CA GLY A 83 12.95 -6.45 19.61
C GLY A 83 14.14 -7.29 19.99
N ASP A 84 15.27 -6.63 20.23
CA ASP A 84 16.29 -7.15 21.11
C ASP A 84 15.69 -7.09 22.53
N VAL A 85 14.72 -7.96 22.76
CA VAL A 85 14.33 -8.36 24.11
C VAL A 85 15.25 -9.52 24.45
N ARG A 86 16.55 -9.25 24.57
CA ARG A 86 17.47 -10.17 25.22
C ARG A 86 17.38 -9.98 26.73
N GLY A 87 16.26 -10.42 27.30
CA GLY A 87 16.16 -10.73 28.72
C GLY A 87 16.17 -12.24 28.90
N PRO A 88 17.22 -12.79 29.52
CA PRO A 88 16.96 -13.72 30.60
C PRO A 88 17.62 -13.21 31.87
N GLY A 89 16.82 -13.19 32.93
CA GLY A 89 17.23 -12.75 34.25
C GLY A 89 18.41 -13.54 34.79
N HIS A 90 19.16 -12.87 35.65
CA HIS A 90 19.94 -13.55 36.66
C HIS A 90 19.54 -12.96 38.01
N GLN A 91 18.80 -13.74 38.79
CA GLN A 91 18.64 -13.50 40.22
C GLN A 91 20.00 -13.61 40.89
N ARG A 92 20.31 -12.66 41.78
CA ARG A 92 21.22 -12.85 42.91
C ARG A 92 20.58 -12.17 44.11
#